data_AF-A0A920PK76-F1
#
_entry.id   AF-A0A920PK76-F1
#
_cell.length_a   1.000
_cell.length_b   1.000
_cell.length_c   1.000
_cell.angle_alpha   90.00
_cell.angle_beta   90.00
_cell.angle_gamma   90.00
#
_symmetry.space_group_name_H-M   'P 1'
#
loop_
_entity.id
_entity.type
_entity.pdbx_description
1 polymer ?
#
loop_
_entity_poly.entity_id
_entity_poly.type
_entity_poly.pdbx_seq_one_letter_code
_entity_poly.pdbx_strand_id
1 'polypeptide(L)' 'MTILDHHLADSAFVGGENLSIADIPVGIMVYRWFTLDIERMELPSLNRWYQKLTGRPAYKDAVMIGLT' A
#
# COMPACT_ATOMS: atom_id res chain seq x y z
N MET A 1 6.31 -3.43 -8.51
CA MET A 1 5.89 -2.33 -7.62
C MET A 1 6.31 -0.95 -8.12
N THR A 2 7.34 -0.83 -8.97
CA THR A 2 7.77 0.45 -9.58
C THR A 2 6.68 1.21 -10.34
N ILE A 3 5.83 0.54 -11.12
CA ILE A 3 4.70 1.18 -11.83
C ILE A 3 3.75 1.88 -10.83
N LEU A 4 3.42 1.21 -9.73
CA LEU A 4 2.56 1.76 -8.69
C LEU A 4 3.25 2.92 -7.94
N ASP A 5 4.54 2.79 -7.65
CA ASP A 5 5.33 3.86 -7.03
C ASP A 5 5.36 5.13 -7.91
N HIS A 6 5.57 4.98 -9.22
CA HIS A 6 5.50 6.07 -10.19
C HIS A 6 4.11 6.72 -10.23
N HIS A 7 3.05 5.93 -10.32
CA HIS A 7 1.67 6.46 -10.27
C HIS A 7 1.41 7.25 -8.99
N LEU A 8 1.87 6.72 -7.86
CA LEU A 8 1.75 7.38 -6.56
C LEU A 8 2.73 8.55 -6.41
N ALA A 9 3.66 8.80 -7.31
CA ALA A 9 4.45 10.04 -7.27
C ALA A 9 3.56 11.27 -7.50
N ASP A 10 2.56 11.13 -8.37
CA ASP A 10 1.66 12.21 -8.80
C ASP A 10 0.29 12.16 -8.12
N SER A 11 0.03 11.18 -7.24
CA SER A 11 -1.27 10.99 -6.60
C SER A 11 -1.16 10.57 -5.14
N ALA A 12 -2.07 11.07 -4.31
CA ALA A 12 -2.09 10.77 -2.88
C ALA A 12 -2.52 9.33 -2.56
N PHE A 13 -3.38 8.76 -3.41
CA PHE A 13 -4.01 7.44 -3.35
C PHE A 13 -4.12 6.85 -4.76
N VAL A 14 -4.45 5.56 -4.87
CA VAL A 14 -4.58 4.87 -6.18
C VAL A 14 -5.63 5.56 -7.05
N GLY A 15 -6.74 6.00 -6.46
CA GLY A 15 -7.83 6.70 -7.15
C GLY A 15 -7.66 8.22 -7.28
N GLY A 16 -6.50 8.80 -6.92
CA GLY A 16 -6.24 10.24 -6.98
C GLY A 16 -6.01 10.87 -5.60
N GLU A 17 -6.66 12.00 -5.33
CA GLU A 17 -6.38 12.80 -4.12
C GLU A 17 -6.94 12.23 -2.81
N ASN A 18 -7.99 11.40 -2.90
CA ASN A 18 -8.69 10.86 -1.74
C ASN A 18 -8.67 9.34 -1.73
N LEU A 19 -8.75 8.75 -0.52
CA LEU A 19 -8.89 7.30 -0.36
C LEU A 19 -10.12 6.82 -1.15
N SER A 20 -9.92 5.76 -1.93
CA SER A 20 -10.91 5.24 -2.85
C SER A 20 -11.04 3.72 -2.72
N ILE A 21 -12.05 3.16 -3.37
CA ILE A 21 -12.21 1.70 -3.47
C ILE A 21 -11.01 1.03 -4.15
N ALA A 22 -10.28 1.74 -5.01
CA ALA A 22 -9.10 1.21 -5.69
C ALA A 22 -7.94 0.91 -4.72
N ASP A 23 -7.86 1.63 -3.60
CA ASP A 23 -6.81 1.44 -2.59
C ASP A 23 -6.97 0.14 -1.80
N ILE A 24 -8.18 -0.43 -1.76
CA ILE A 24 -8.47 -1.64 -0.97
C ILE A 24 -7.78 -2.88 -1.59
N PRO A 25 -8.08 -3.29 -2.84
CA PRO A 25 -7.44 -4.47 -3.42
C PRO A 25 -5.93 -4.28 -3.60
N VAL A 26 -5.48 -3.07 -3.94
CA VAL A 26 -4.05 -2.77 -4.10
C VAL A 26 -3.35 -2.81 -2.75
N GLY A 27 -3.96 -2.25 -1.69
CA GLY A 27 -3.44 -2.31 -0.32
C GLY A 27 -3.20 -3.74 0.13
N ILE A 28 -4.18 -4.62 -0.02
CA ILE A 28 -4.07 -6.04 0.36
C ILE A 28 -2.85 -6.70 -0.32
N MET A 29 -2.66 -6.45 -1.62
CA MET A 29 -1.52 -6.99 -2.36
C MET A 29 -0.18 -6.39 -1.91
N VAL A 30 -0.17 -5.11 -1.58
CA VAL A 30 1.03 -4.44 -1.09
C VAL A 30 1.39 -4.88 0.33
N TYR A 31 0.42 -5.12 1.22
CA TYR A 31 0.68 -5.74 2.53
C TYR A 31 1.39 -7.09 2.35
N ARG A 32 0.82 -7.98 1.52
CA ARG A 32 1.45 -9.27 1.23
C ARG A 32 2.87 -9.09 0.71
N TRP A 33 3.09 -8.18 -0.24
CA TRP A 33 4.41 -7.91 -0.79
C TRP A 33 5.41 -7.38 0.26
N PHE A 34 4.99 -6.55 1.21
CA PHE A 34 5.81 -6.06 2.32
C PHE A 34 6.09 -7.12 3.40
N THR A 35 5.28 -8.17 3.50
CA THR A 35 5.47 -9.23 4.50
C THR A 35 6.38 -10.37 4.03
N LEU A 36 6.60 -10.53 2.72
CA LEU A 36 7.50 -11.57 2.19
C LEU A 36 8.96 -11.36 2.67
N ASP A 37 9.73 -12.44 2.85
CA ASP A 37 11.16 -12.33 3.15
C ASP A 37 11.97 -12.22 1.85
N ILE A 38 12.02 -11.01 1.29
CA ILE A 38 12.73 -10.70 0.05
C ILE A 38 13.46 -9.36 0.16
N GLU A 39 14.57 -9.23 -0.56
CA GLU A 39 15.24 -7.95 -0.74
C GLU A 39 14.35 -7.00 -1.58
N ARG A 40 14.30 -5.72 -1.20
CA ARG A 40 13.45 -4.72 -1.85
C ARG A 40 14.25 -3.48 -2.17
N MET A 41 13.97 -2.91 -3.34
CA MET A 41 14.42 -1.57 -3.69
C MET A 41 13.60 -0.49 -2.96
N GLU A 42 14.16 0.71 -2.84
CA GLU A 42 13.47 1.87 -2.30
C GLU A 42 12.34 2.34 -3.23
N LEU A 43 11.13 2.47 -2.67
CA LEU A 43 9.91 2.92 -3.37
C LEU A 43 9.20 3.97 -2.49
N PRO A 44 9.67 5.23 -2.51
CA PRO A 44 9.27 6.24 -1.51
C PRO A 44 7.79 6.63 -1.61
N SER A 45 7.21 6.69 -2.80
CA SER A 45 5.79 7.06 -3.00
C SER A 45 4.86 5.94 -2.57
N LEU A 46 5.23 4.68 -2.89
CA LEU A 46 4.56 3.49 -2.40
C LEU A 46 4.63 3.42 -0.87
N ASN A 47 5.80 3.66 -0.27
CA ASN A 47 5.99 3.68 1.18
C ASN A 47 5.09 4.73 1.83
N ARG A 48 5.09 5.98 1.31
CA ARG A 48 4.23 7.07 1.82
C ARG A 48 2.75 6.70 1.79
N TRP A 49 2.28 6.15 0.68
CA TRP A 49 0.89 5.70 0.55
C TRP A 49 0.57 4.53 1.48
N TYR A 50 1.47 3.55 1.58
CA TYR A 50 1.29 2.39 2.45
C TYR A 50 1.20 2.79 3.93
N GLN A 51 2.01 3.75 4.39
CA GLN A 51 1.92 4.29 5.76
C GLN A 51 0.56 4.94 6.05
N LYS A 52 -0.07 5.59 5.06
CA LYS A 52 -1.44 6.11 5.24
C LYS A 52 -2.44 4.98 5.44
N LEU A 53 -2.28 3.85 4.75
CA LEU A 53 -3.16 2.69 4.92
C LEU A 53 -2.95 2.00 6.26
N THR A 54 -1.69 1.69 6.61
CA THR A 54 -1.35 1.02 7.87
C THR A 54 -1.64 1.89 9.10
N GLY A 55 -1.79 3.20 8.95
CA GLY A 55 -2.28 4.08 10.02
C GLY A 55 -3.75 3.90 10.39
N ARG A 56 -4.56 3.22 9.56
CA ARG A 56 -6.01 3.10 9.74
C ARG A 56 -6.38 1.85 10.55
N PRO A 57 -7.19 1.97 11.63
CA PRO A 57 -7.63 0.80 12.41
C PRO A 57 -8.27 -0.30 11.54
N ALA A 58 -9.22 0.07 10.68
CA ALA A 58 -9.90 -0.90 9.81
C ALA A 58 -8.94 -1.67 8.88
N TYR A 59 -7.84 -1.04 8.44
CA TYR A 59 -6.84 -1.73 7.61
C TYR A 59 -6.01 -2.70 8.44
N LYS A 60 -5.62 -2.31 9.66
CA LYS A 60 -4.91 -3.19 10.60
C LYS A 60 -5.74 -4.42 10.91
N ASP A 61 -7.01 -4.21 11.26
CA ASP A 61 -7.92 -5.27 11.71
C ASP A 61 -8.33 -6.24 10.60
N ALA A 62 -8.44 -5.76 9.35
CA ALA A 62 -8.91 -6.58 8.24
C ALA A 62 -7.78 -7.15 7.36
N VAL A 63 -6.62 -6.49 7.30
CA VAL A 63 -5.53 -6.84 6.36
C VAL A 63 -4.25 -7.24 7.08
N MET A 64 -3.86 -6.55 8.15
CA MET A 64 -2.58 -6.77 8.83
C MET A 64 -2.63 -7.90 9.87
N ILE A 65 -3.35 -8.98 9.55
CA ILE A 65 -3.61 -10.12 10.45
C ILE A 65 -2.61 -11.27 10.30
N GLY A 66 -1.55 -11.08 9.52
CA GLY A 66 -0.55 -12.10 9.19
C GLY A 66 -0.85 -12.80 7.87
N LEU A 67 0.20 -13.33 7.23
CA LEU A 67 0.06 -14.23 6.09
C LEU A 67 -0.08 -15.67 6.61
N THR A 68 -1.18 -16.32 6.26
CA THR A 68 -1.44 -17.76 6.51
C THR A 68 -1.22 -18.58 5.25
#